data_AF-A0A2M8AHH3-F1
#
_entry.id   AF-A0A2M8AHH3-F1
#
_cell.length_a   1.000
_cell.length_b   1.000
_cell.length_c   1.000
_cell.angle_alpha   90.00
_cell.angle_beta   90.00
_cell.angle_gamma   90.00
#
_symmetry.space_group_name_H-M   'P 1'
#
loop_
_entity.id
_entity.type
_entity.pdbx_description
1 polymer ?
#
loop_
_entity_poly.entity_id
_entity_poly.type
_entity_poly.pdbx_seq_one_letter_code
_entity_poly.pdbx_strand_id
1 'polypeptide(L)' 'MLLTFLSESPRKFAIFGLRRKILADFHATANCLVDAYSNHGWVSVWAFVQTAFIPATGVALAAACAANECL' A
#
# COMPACT_ATOMS: atom_id res chain seq x y z
N MET A 1 -37.26 10.96 13.57
CA MET A 1 -35.89 11.48 13.43
C MET A 1 -34.80 10.40 13.35
N LEU A 2 -35.09 9.13 13.63
CA LEU A 2 -34.13 8.02 13.49
C LEU A 2 -34.04 7.45 12.05
N LEU A 3 -35.10 7.63 11.26
CA LEU A 3 -35.19 7.08 9.89
C LEU A 3 -34.41 7.90 8.85
N THR A 4 -34.07 9.16 9.14
CA THR A 4 -33.20 9.98 8.28
C THR A 4 -31.73 9.55 8.36
N PHE A 5 -31.28 9.01 9.51
CA PHE A 5 -29.90 8.53 9.66
C PHE A 5 -29.60 7.24 8.85
N LEU A 6 -30.59 6.37 8.66
CA LEU A 6 -30.41 5.12 7.92
C LEU A 6 -30.43 5.34 6.39
N SER A 7 -31.17 6.34 5.90
CA SER A 7 -31.26 6.65 4.47
C SER A 7 -29.98 7.28 3.89
N GLU A 8 -29.14 7.90 4.72
CA GLU A 8 -27.85 8.50 4.32
C GLU A 8 -26.65 7.55 4.47
N SER A 9 -26.89 6.36 5.01
CA SER A 9 -25.88 5.42 5.54
C SER A 9 -25.15 4.52 4.54
N PRO A 10 -25.68 4.11 3.36
CA PRO A 10 -24.98 3.12 2.53
C PRO A 10 -23.66 3.69 1.95
N ARG A 11 -23.65 4.98 1.62
CA ARG A 11 -22.43 5.67 1.14
C ARG A 11 -21.38 5.80 2.24
N LYS A 12 -21.78 6.09 3.48
CA LYS A 12 -20.83 6.17 4.62
C LYS A 12 -20.24 4.81 4.96
N PHE A 13 -21.05 3.75 4.95
CA PHE A 13 -20.54 2.38 5.14
C PHE A 13 -19.62 1.94 4.00
N ALA A 14 -19.94 2.25 2.75
CA ALA A 14 -19.07 1.97 1.61
C ALA A 14 -17.74 2.74 1.69
N ILE A 15 -17.76 4.03 2.05
CA ILE A 15 -16.54 4.83 2.25
C ILE A 15 -15.70 4.27 3.40
N PHE A 16 -16.32 3.89 4.51
CA PHE A 16 -15.62 3.30 5.64
C PHE A 16 -15.01 1.93 5.30
N GLY A 17 -15.72 1.09 4.55
CA GLY A 17 -15.22 -0.18 4.03
C GLY A 17 -14.05 0.01 3.06
N LEU A 18 -14.19 0.92 2.10
CA LEU A 18 -13.14 1.25 1.13
C LEU A 18 -11.89 1.79 1.83
N ARG A 19 -12.05 2.68 2.81
CA ARG A 19 -10.92 3.23 3.58
C ARG A 19 -10.19 2.14 4.36
N ARG A 20 -10.92 1.18 4.93
CA ARG A 20 -10.31 0.06 5.66
C ARG A 20 -9.53 -0.87 4.73
N LYS A 21 -10.05 -1.13 3.53
CA LYS A 21 -9.36 -1.92 2.50
C LYS A 21 -8.09 -1.21 2.01
N ILE A 22 -8.17 0.08 1.66
CA ILE A 22 -7.00 0.87 1.26
C ILE A 22 -5.91 0.84 2.33
N LEU A 23 -6.27 0.94 3.61
CA LEU A 23 -5.31 0.87 4.71
C LEU A 23 -4.65 -0.52 4.84
N ALA A 24 -5.41 -1.60 4.63
CA ALA A 24 -4.88 -2.95 4.64
C ALA A 24 -3.92 -3.19 3.47
N ASP A 25 -4.34 -2.77 2.26
CA ASP A 25 -3.54 -2.85 1.03
C ASP A 25 -2.23 -2.02 1.17
N PHE A 26 -2.30 -0.85 1.83
CA PHE A 26 -1.13 -0.02 2.14
C PHE A 26 -0.16 -0.73 3.11
N HIS A 27 -0.67 -1.36 4.17
CA HIS A 27 0.17 -2.10 5.11
C HIS A 27 0.86 -3.29 4.43
N ALA A 28 0.15 -4.02 3.56
CA ALA A 28 0.73 -5.11 2.79
C ALA A 28 1.85 -4.61 1.86
N THR A 29 1.58 -3.52 1.11
CA THR A 29 2.56 -2.88 0.24
C THR A 29 3.80 -2.42 1.02
N ALA A 30 3.61 -1.82 2.19
CA ALA A 30 4.70 -1.37 3.05
C ALA A 30 5.54 -2.54 3.57
N ASN A 31 4.91 -3.65 3.95
CA ASN A 31 5.61 -4.86 4.37
C ASN A 31 6.43 -5.46 3.23
N CYS A 32 5.88 -5.52 2.01
CA CYS A 32 6.62 -5.95 0.81
C CYS A 32 7.84 -5.06 0.56
N LEU A 33 7.69 -3.74 0.67
CA LEU A 33 8.80 -2.80 0.55
C LEU A 33 9.88 -3.04 1.61
N VAL A 34 9.50 -3.24 2.87
CA VAL A 34 10.46 -3.52 3.95
C VAL A 34 11.20 -4.82 3.69
N ASP A 35 10.52 -5.86 3.23
CA ASP A 35 11.13 -7.14 2.88
C ASP A 35 12.14 -6.97 1.73
N ALA A 36 11.76 -6.23 0.68
CA ALA A 36 12.63 -5.88 -0.46
C ALA A 36 13.95 -5.22 -0.02
N TYR A 37 13.91 -4.36 1.01
CA TYR A 37 15.08 -3.66 1.54
C TYR A 37 15.81 -4.41 2.68
N SER A 38 15.28 -5.54 3.17
CA SER A 38 15.82 -6.17 4.40
C SER A 38 16.13 -7.67 4.26
N ASN A 39 15.48 -8.41 3.36
CA ASN A 39 15.47 -9.88 3.38
C ASN A 39 16.05 -10.55 2.11
N HIS A 40 16.37 -9.79 1.06
CA HIS A 40 16.85 -10.36 -0.21
C HIS A 40 18.39 -10.34 -0.39
N GLY A 41 19.15 -10.32 0.70
CA GLY A 41 20.62 -10.44 0.66
C GLY A 41 21.32 -9.33 -0.15
N TRP A 42 21.88 -9.65 -1.32
CA TRP A 42 22.51 -8.63 -2.17
C TRP A 42 21.50 -7.74 -2.89
N VAL A 43 20.27 -8.21 -3.10
CA VAL A 43 19.22 -7.44 -3.79
C VAL A 43 18.75 -6.28 -2.91
N SER A 44 18.72 -6.43 -1.59
CA SER A 44 18.40 -5.32 -0.69
C SER A 44 19.49 -4.24 -0.71
N VAL A 45 20.76 -4.62 -0.79
CA VAL A 45 21.88 -3.69 -0.98
C VAL A 45 21.76 -2.97 -2.32
N TRP A 46 21.51 -3.71 -3.40
CA TRP A 46 21.28 -3.14 -4.73
C TRP A 46 20.11 -2.17 -4.73
N ALA A 47 18.99 -2.54 -4.11
CA ALA A 47 17.80 -1.69 -4.01
C ALA A 47 18.12 -0.40 -3.23
N PHE A 48 18.89 -0.50 -2.15
CA PHE A 48 19.29 0.67 -1.36
C PHE A 48 20.19 1.62 -2.16
N VAL A 49 21.20 1.08 -2.83
CA VAL A 49 22.14 1.85 -3.67
C VAL A 49 21.38 2.49 -4.84
N GLN A 50 20.57 1.71 -5.56
CA GLN A 50 19.77 2.22 -6.67
C GLN A 50 18.84 3.33 -6.24
N THR A 51 18.11 3.18 -5.13
CA THR A 51 17.18 4.22 -4.68
C THR A 51 17.90 5.47 -4.19
N ALA A 52 19.15 5.35 -3.72
CA ALA A 52 19.98 6.51 -3.36
C ALA A 52 20.44 7.32 -4.59
N PHE A 53 20.75 6.67 -5.71
CA PHE A 53 21.25 7.34 -6.93
C PHE A 53 20.16 7.61 -7.99
N ILE A 54 19.09 6.82 -7.97
CA ILE A 54 17.99 6.83 -8.93
C ILE A 54 16.68 6.74 -8.14
N PRO A 55 16.09 7.85 -7.68
CA PRO A 55 14.85 7.83 -6.89
C PRO A 55 13.69 7.10 -7.57
N ALA A 56 13.71 7.05 -8.91
CA ALA A 56 12.73 6.32 -9.71
C ALA A 56 12.70 4.81 -9.41
N THR A 57 13.81 4.20 -8.96
CA THR A 57 13.80 2.78 -8.58
C THR A 57 13.00 2.56 -7.30
N GLY A 58 13.04 3.51 -6.36
CA GLY A 58 12.19 3.46 -5.16
C GLY A 58 10.70 3.51 -5.52
N VAL A 59 10.31 4.36 -6.47
CA VAL A 59 8.94 4.42 -6.99
C VAL A 59 8.58 3.13 -7.72
N ALA A 60 9.48 2.57 -8.52
CA ALA A 60 9.25 1.33 -9.25
C ALA A 60 9.06 0.13 -8.30
N LEU A 61 9.88 0.02 -7.24
CA LEU A 61 9.73 -0.99 -6.20
C LEU A 61 8.41 -0.84 -5.44
N ALA A 62 8.04 0.40 -5.08
CA ALA A 62 6.77 0.66 -4.43
C ALA A 62 5.57 0.30 -5.32
N ALA A 63 5.64 0.63 -6.61
CA ALA A 63 4.60 0.28 -7.59
C ALA A 63 4.51 -1.23 -7.81
N ALA A 64 5.64 -1.95 -7.82
CA ALA A 64 5.67 -3.40 -7.94
C ALA A 64 5.04 -4.09 -6.72
N CYS A 65 5.37 -3.64 -5.50
CA CYS A 65 4.73 -4.14 -4.28
C CYS A 65 3.24 -3.82 -4.25
N ALA A 66 2.84 -2.60 -4.67
CA ALA A 66 1.43 -2.26 -4.76
C ALA A 66 0.69 -3.13 -5.77
N ALA A 67 1.32 -3.46 -6.91
CA ALA A 67 0.73 -4.35 -7.90
C ALA A 67 0.59 -5.79 -7.37
N ASN A 68 1.56 -6.31 -6.63
CA ASN A 68 1.49 -7.67 -6.10
C ASN A 68 0.43 -7.85 -5.00
N GLU A 69 0.22 -6.82 -4.18
CA GLU A 69 -0.71 -6.90 -3.04
C GLU A 69 -2.12 -6.37 -3.37
N CYS A 70 -2.27 -5.53 -4.41
CA CYS A 70 -3.55 -4.89 -4.75
C CYS A 70 -4.23 -5.43 -6.02
N LEU A 71 -3.51 -6.10 -6.93
CA LEU A 71 -4.07 -6.69 -8.17
C LEU A 71 -4.13 -8.22 -8.06
#